data_AF-A0A016UI00-F1
#
_entry.id   AF-A0A016UI00-F1
#
_cell.length_a   1.000
_cell.length_b   1.000
_cell.length_c   1.000
_cell.angle_alpha   90.00
_cell.angle_beta   90.00
_cell.angle_gamma   90.00
#
_symmetry.space_group_name_H-M   'P 1'
#
loop_
_entity.id
_entity.type
_entity.pdbx_description
1 polymer ?
#
loop_
_entity_poly.entity_id
_entity_poly.type
_entity_poly.pdbx_seq_one_letter_code
_entity_poly.pdbx_strand_id
1 'polypeptide(L)'
;MCIGAPKWHNCGYEITSRGGNGAKIGMTIIPLKWMRSEVMRAKRAYGKVWMSFGSGQTDDDRLSLFVTHGGIASTNEVAFMGKPAIVVPIFGDQMRNAHMLVRHGGALMLHKFDIADSQKLIGSIEAVLNDASFAERAKRLSRMLRNQPVSAHELLLKHAEFAARFGRLQNLDPYGRQLPLLQYYLVDVFAAIAGVVLISVTILVLLVRRICCRSQRKAKAE
;
A
#
# COMPACT_ATOMS: atom_id res chain seq x y z
N MET A 1 -15.34 27.17 12.21
CA MET A 1 -15.23 27.40 13.66
C MET A 1 -16.43 26.72 14.31
N CYS A 2 -16.28 25.48 14.82
CA CYS A 2 -17.29 24.81 15.64
C CYS A 2 -16.57 23.95 16.69
N ILE A 3 -16.91 24.21 17.94
CA ILE A 3 -16.35 23.66 19.18
C ILE A 3 -17.30 22.55 19.67
N GLY A 4 -16.77 21.46 20.24
CA GLY A 4 -17.47 20.63 21.24
C GLY A 4 -18.02 19.25 20.82
N ALA A 5 -17.27 18.20 21.16
CA ALA A 5 -17.66 16.81 21.50
C ALA A 5 -18.51 15.92 20.54
N PRO A 6 -18.33 14.58 20.57
CA PRO A 6 -18.36 13.75 19.36
C PRO A 6 -19.64 12.90 19.24
N LYS A 7 -20.39 13.07 18.15
CA LYS A 7 -21.36 12.07 17.66
C LYS A 7 -20.87 11.49 16.34
N TRP A 8 -20.29 10.29 16.41
CA TRP A 8 -19.93 9.48 15.25
C TRP A 8 -21.18 8.83 14.65
N HIS A 9 -21.88 9.55 13.78
CA HIS A 9 -22.84 8.94 12.86
C HIS A 9 -22.37 9.13 11.42
N ASN A 10 -22.21 8.00 10.72
CA ASN A 10 -22.21 7.83 9.26
C ASN A 10 -21.25 8.67 8.41
N CYS A 11 -19.96 8.35 8.46
CA CYS A 11 -19.09 8.53 7.28
C CYS A 11 -18.56 7.16 6.83
N GLY A 12 -19.37 6.47 6.03
CA GLY A 12 -18.93 5.40 5.15
C GLY A 12 -19.02 5.92 3.72
N TYR A 13 -17.92 5.90 2.99
CA TYR A 13 -17.90 6.25 1.57
C TYR A 13 -18.41 5.04 0.78
N GLU A 14 -19.57 5.18 0.15
CA GLU A 14 -20.17 4.16 -0.72
C GLU A 14 -19.71 4.44 -2.17
N ILE A 15 -18.63 3.80 -2.61
CA ILE A 15 -18.20 3.88 -4.01
C ILE A 15 -18.94 2.77 -4.77
N THR A 16 -20.06 3.12 -5.42
CA THR A 16 -20.73 2.25 -6.38
C THR A 16 -20.24 2.58 -7.78
N SER A 17 -19.44 1.71 -8.39
CA SER A 17 -19.22 1.71 -9.84
C SER A 17 -20.19 0.70 -10.46
N ARG A 18 -21.21 1.20 -11.16
CA ARG A 18 -22.12 0.37 -11.96
C ARG A 18 -21.46 0.04 -13.29
N GLY A 19 -20.85 -1.14 -13.39
CA GLY A 19 -20.51 -1.79 -14.65
C GLY A 19 -21.61 -2.79 -15.02
N GLY A 20 -22.29 -2.57 -16.14
CA GLY A 20 -23.33 -3.44 -16.66
C GLY A 20 -22.76 -4.76 -17.16
N ASN A 21 -23.02 -5.82 -16.39
CA ASN A 21 -23.22 -7.22 -16.82
C ASN A 21 -23.00 -8.13 -15.61
N GLY A 22 -24.03 -8.30 -14.78
CA GLY A 22 -24.45 -9.54 -14.10
C GLY A 22 -23.48 -10.39 -13.27
N ALA A 23 -22.17 -10.13 -13.24
CA ALA A 23 -21.18 -10.89 -12.49
C ALA A 23 -20.74 -10.05 -11.28
N LYS A 24 -21.30 -10.35 -10.11
CA LYS A 24 -20.81 -9.82 -8.83
C LYS A 24 -19.42 -10.40 -8.56
N ILE A 25 -18.38 -9.74 -9.07
CA ILE A 25 -17.02 -9.93 -8.55
C ILE A 25 -16.98 -9.18 -7.21
N GLY A 26 -17.41 -9.87 -6.16
CA GLY A 26 -17.40 -9.34 -4.79
C GLY A 26 -15.98 -9.22 -4.27
N MET A 27 -15.25 -8.18 -4.65
CA MET A 27 -14.07 -7.73 -3.90
C MET A 27 -14.54 -7.09 -2.58
N THR A 28 -14.86 -7.98 -1.64
CA THR A 28 -14.48 -7.88 -0.22
C THR A 28 -14.58 -6.48 0.42
N ILE A 29 -15.82 -5.98 0.60
CA ILE A 29 -16.18 -4.98 1.63
C ILE A 29 -16.38 -5.68 3.01
N ILE A 30 -16.56 -7.00 3.00
CA ILE A 30 -16.72 -7.88 4.16
C ILE A 30 -15.53 -7.81 5.16
N PRO A 31 -14.24 -7.71 4.77
CA PRO A 31 -13.12 -7.73 5.70
C PRO A 31 -13.05 -6.47 6.55
N LEU A 32 -13.40 -5.30 6.01
CA LEU A 32 -13.29 -4.04 6.76
C LEU A 32 -14.37 -3.90 7.85
N LYS A 33 -15.62 -4.30 7.56
CA LYS A 33 -16.70 -4.26 8.57
C LYS A 33 -16.45 -5.26 9.70
N TRP A 34 -15.96 -6.45 9.36
CA TRP A 34 -15.59 -7.50 10.31
C TRP A 34 -14.34 -7.12 11.12
N MET A 35 -13.30 -6.58 10.47
CA MET A 35 -12.11 -6.08 11.17
C MET A 35 -12.49 -4.96 12.15
N ARG A 36 -13.45 -4.11 11.78
CA ARG A 36 -14.00 -3.10 12.67
C ARG A 36 -14.70 -3.70 13.89
N SER A 37 -15.52 -4.75 13.75
CA SER A 37 -16.12 -5.38 14.93
C SER A 37 -15.06 -5.99 15.85
N GLU A 38 -13.97 -6.50 15.29
CA GLU A 38 -12.98 -7.29 16.03
C GLU A 38 -12.01 -6.39 16.77
N VAL A 39 -11.59 -5.32 16.11
CA VAL A 39 -10.84 -4.25 16.78
C VAL A 39 -11.71 -3.53 17.80
N MET A 40 -13.02 -3.41 17.60
CA MET A 40 -13.93 -2.89 18.63
C MET A 40 -14.17 -3.87 19.78
N ARG A 41 -14.07 -5.19 19.56
CA ARG A 41 -14.03 -6.20 20.64
C ARG A 41 -12.72 -6.09 21.43
N ALA A 42 -11.58 -5.98 20.75
CA ALA A 42 -10.29 -5.73 21.39
C ALA A 42 -10.28 -4.39 22.15
N LYS A 43 -10.89 -3.33 21.60
CA LYS A 43 -11.06 -2.04 22.31
C LYS A 43 -11.89 -2.19 23.58
N ARG A 44 -12.93 -3.03 23.57
CA ARG A 44 -13.74 -3.33 24.78
C ARG A 44 -12.97 -4.19 25.79
N ALA A 45 -12.15 -5.13 25.33
CA ALA A 45 -11.37 -6.02 26.19
C ALA A 45 -10.17 -5.31 26.84
N TYR A 46 -9.41 -4.53 26.07
CA TYR A 46 -8.15 -3.92 26.53
C TYR A 46 -8.26 -2.42 26.81
N GLY A 47 -9.38 -1.76 26.47
CA GLY A 47 -9.66 -0.34 26.73
C GLY A 47 -8.82 0.68 25.95
N LYS A 48 -7.69 0.27 25.35
CA LYS A 48 -6.61 1.16 24.87
C LYS A 48 -6.23 0.99 23.39
N VAL A 49 -7.01 0.22 22.62
CA VAL A 49 -6.78 -0.02 21.19
C VAL A 49 -7.61 0.95 20.35
N TRP A 50 -7.00 1.64 19.39
CA TRP A 50 -7.72 2.40 18.36
C TRP A 50 -7.47 1.88 16.95
N MET A 51 -8.47 2.12 16.11
CA MET A 51 -8.40 1.96 14.68
C MET A 51 -8.79 3.28 14.03
N SER A 52 -7.94 3.80 13.15
CA SER A 52 -8.30 4.94 12.30
C SER A 52 -8.14 4.59 10.84
N PHE A 53 -9.11 5.01 10.04
CA PHE A 53 -9.08 4.99 8.58
C PHE A 53 -8.84 6.38 7.98
N GLY A 54 -8.61 7.41 8.80
CA GLY A 54 -8.46 8.78 8.33
C GLY A 54 -7.64 9.67 9.27
N SER A 55 -7.29 10.85 8.77
CA SER A 55 -6.40 11.78 9.45
C SER A 55 -7.13 12.58 10.53
N GLY A 56 -6.86 12.27 11.78
CA GLY A 56 -7.47 12.95 12.92
C GLY A 56 -6.53 12.84 14.12
N GLN A 57 -6.00 13.99 14.53
CA GLN A 57 -5.08 14.16 15.67
C GLN A 57 -5.53 13.29 16.85
N THR A 58 -4.80 12.20 17.07
CA THR A 58 -5.08 11.18 18.10
C THR A 58 -3.91 11.12 19.08
N ASP A 59 -3.38 12.28 19.48
CA ASP A 59 -2.41 12.39 20.59
C ASP A 59 -3.14 12.26 21.93
N ASP A 60 -3.86 11.15 22.11
CA ASP A 60 -4.55 10.78 23.34
C ASP A 60 -3.66 9.78 24.08
N ASP A 61 -3.31 10.09 25.33
CA ASP A 61 -2.50 9.23 26.18
C ASP A 61 -3.13 7.86 26.42
N ARG A 62 -4.46 7.75 26.28
CA ARG A 62 -5.20 6.49 26.41
C ARG A 62 -4.93 5.52 25.26
N LEU A 63 -4.37 6.00 24.15
CA LEU A 63 -4.02 5.15 23.02
C LEU A 63 -2.72 4.39 23.29
N SER A 64 -2.80 3.06 23.23
CA SER A 64 -1.66 2.16 23.38
C SER A 64 -1.25 1.44 22.09
N LEU A 65 -2.17 1.25 21.14
CA LEU A 65 -1.90 0.56 19.87
C LEU A 65 -2.78 1.13 18.76
N PHE A 66 -2.18 1.39 17.60
CA PHE A 66 -2.87 1.88 16.41
C PHE A 66 -2.93 0.84 15.30
N VAL A 67 -4.12 0.50 14.80
CA VAL A 67 -4.28 -0.41 13.66
C VAL A 67 -4.58 0.40 12.40
N THR A 68 -3.80 0.21 11.33
CA THR A 68 -3.94 0.93 10.06
C THR A 68 -3.66 0.04 8.85
N HIS A 69 -4.15 0.45 7.69
CA HIS A 69 -3.83 -0.20 6.41
C HIS A 69 -2.50 0.25 5.80
N GLY A 70 -1.83 1.27 6.36
CA GLY A 70 -0.54 1.76 5.85
C GLY A 70 -0.64 2.82 4.75
N GLY A 71 -1.76 3.54 4.66
CA GLY A 71 -1.82 4.76 3.83
C GLY A 71 -0.87 5.84 4.36
N ILE A 72 -0.27 6.64 3.47
CA ILE A 72 0.80 7.58 3.82
C ILE A 72 0.42 8.56 4.95
N ALA A 73 -0.82 9.06 4.96
CA ALA A 73 -1.31 9.95 6.00
C ALA A 73 -1.31 9.26 7.38
N SER A 74 -1.93 8.07 7.48
CA SER A 74 -1.98 7.30 8.72
C SER A 74 -0.59 6.83 9.17
N THR A 75 0.28 6.48 8.24
CA THR A 75 1.68 6.14 8.54
C THR A 75 2.41 7.32 9.16
N ASN A 76 2.23 8.53 8.63
CA ASN A 76 2.80 9.74 9.23
C ASN A 76 2.23 10.01 10.62
N GLU A 77 0.91 9.92 10.80
CA GLU A 77 0.27 10.17 12.09
C GLU A 77 0.83 9.25 13.18
N VAL A 78 0.87 7.95 12.93
CA VAL A 78 1.45 6.97 13.85
C VAL A 78 2.90 7.30 14.18
N ALA A 79 3.69 7.65 13.17
CA ALA A 79 5.10 7.95 13.35
C ALA A 79 5.32 9.21 14.21
N PHE A 80 4.52 10.26 14.02
CA PHE A 80 4.58 11.48 14.85
C PHE A 80 3.98 11.31 16.25
N MET A 81 2.99 10.43 16.41
CA MET A 81 2.39 10.10 17.70
C MET A 81 3.31 9.25 18.59
N GLY A 82 4.19 8.45 17.98
CA GLY A 82 5.13 7.61 18.73
C GLY A 82 4.46 6.46 19.48
N LYS A 83 3.32 6.00 18.96
CA LYS A 83 2.60 4.82 19.46
C LYS A 83 2.91 3.63 18.55
N PRO A 84 2.97 2.39 19.09
CA PRO A 84 3.19 1.24 18.25
C PRO A 84 1.96 0.96 17.36
N ALA A 85 2.18 0.27 16.24
CA ALA A 85 1.11 0.01 15.28
C ALA A 85 1.10 -1.40 14.68
N ILE A 86 -0.10 -1.85 14.30
CA ILE A 86 -0.29 -3.00 13.41
C ILE A 86 -0.70 -2.46 12.05
N VAL A 87 0.07 -2.83 11.03
CA VAL A 87 -0.15 -2.38 9.65
C VAL A 87 -0.64 -3.54 8.80
N VAL A 88 -1.80 -3.38 8.17
CA VAL A 88 -2.38 -4.37 7.25
C VAL A 88 -2.50 -3.79 5.83
N PRO A 89 -1.44 -3.86 5.03
CA PRO A 89 -1.47 -3.37 3.66
C PRO A 89 -2.47 -4.15 2.79
N ILE A 90 -3.32 -3.42 2.08
CA ILE A 90 -4.35 -3.99 1.20
C ILE A 90 -3.89 -3.94 -0.26
N PHE A 91 -3.43 -2.78 -0.73
CA PHE A 91 -3.02 -2.55 -2.12
C PHE A 91 -2.12 -1.30 -2.29
N GLY A 92 -1.38 -1.24 -3.40
CA GLY A 92 -0.64 -0.05 -3.81
C GLY A 92 0.63 0.22 -3.00
N ASP A 93 0.86 1.49 -2.65
CA ASP A 93 2.03 1.98 -1.91
C ASP A 93 2.04 1.57 -0.43
N GLN A 94 0.92 1.05 0.08
CA GLN A 94 0.74 0.65 1.47
C GLN A 94 1.76 -0.39 1.95
N MET A 95 2.15 -1.34 1.10
CA MET A 95 3.19 -2.34 1.43
C MET A 95 4.52 -1.65 1.73
N ARG A 96 4.91 -0.67 0.91
CA ARG A 96 6.15 0.09 1.09
C ARG A 96 6.09 0.89 2.40
N ASN A 97 4.97 1.55 2.67
CA ASN A 97 4.78 2.32 3.89
C ASN A 97 4.78 1.43 5.15
N ALA A 98 4.18 0.23 5.06
CA ALA A 98 4.21 -0.76 6.14
C ALA A 98 5.63 -1.21 6.45
N HIS A 99 6.42 -1.57 5.43
CA HIS A 99 7.82 -1.93 5.59
C HIS A 99 8.66 -0.79 6.18
N MET A 100 8.36 0.47 5.85
CA MET A 100 9.03 1.62 6.47
C MET A 100 8.79 1.67 7.99
N LEU A 101 7.54 1.51 8.45
CA LEU A 101 7.24 1.50 9.89
C LEU A 101 7.85 0.29 10.60
N VAL A 102 7.79 -0.89 10.00
CA VAL A 102 8.41 -2.12 10.53
C VAL A 102 9.92 -1.98 10.62
N ARG A 103 10.57 -1.33 9.64
CA ARG A 103 12.02 -1.07 9.65
C ARG A 103 12.45 -0.19 10.82
N HIS A 104 11.61 0.74 11.25
CA HIS A 104 11.84 1.52 12.47
C HIS A 104 11.48 0.75 13.75
N GLY A 105 10.90 -0.45 13.62
CA GLY A 105 10.65 -1.39 14.71
C GLY A 105 9.54 -0.99 15.67
N GLY A 106 8.78 0.06 15.34
CA GLY A 106 7.59 0.48 16.09
C GLY A 106 6.30 -0.12 15.56
N ALA A 107 6.36 -1.03 14.58
CA ALA A 107 5.17 -1.62 13.99
C ALA A 107 5.34 -3.10 13.64
N LEU A 108 4.23 -3.82 13.65
CA LEU A 108 4.08 -5.18 13.15
C LEU A 108 3.26 -5.14 11.86
N MET A 109 3.70 -5.86 10.83
CA MET A 109 2.94 -5.99 9.58
C MET A 109 2.21 -7.33 9.55
N LEU A 110 0.91 -7.30 9.24
CA LEU A 110 0.10 -8.48 9.01
C LEU A 110 -0.31 -8.57 7.54
N HIS A 111 -0.39 -9.79 7.02
CA HIS A 111 -0.90 -9.98 5.68
C HIS A 111 -2.42 -9.79 5.66
N LYS A 112 -2.97 -9.27 4.56
CA LYS A 112 -4.44 -9.05 4.43
C LYS A 112 -5.28 -10.31 4.65
N PHE A 113 -4.73 -11.48 4.35
CA PHE A 113 -5.40 -12.77 4.57
C PHE A 113 -5.33 -13.24 6.02
N ASP A 114 -4.37 -12.74 6.79
CA ASP A 114 -4.20 -13.10 8.21
C ASP A 114 -5.27 -12.45 9.09
N ILE A 115 -5.91 -11.37 8.62
CA ILE A 115 -6.99 -10.71 9.36
C ILE A 115 -8.17 -11.67 9.56
N ALA A 116 -8.47 -12.53 8.60
CA ALA A 116 -9.63 -13.43 8.68
C ALA A 116 -9.53 -14.42 9.86
N ASP A 117 -8.33 -14.66 10.38
CA ASP A 117 -8.08 -15.45 11.57
C ASP A 117 -8.07 -14.55 12.82
N SER A 118 -9.12 -14.67 13.63
CA SER A 118 -9.26 -13.89 14.86
C SER A 118 -8.17 -14.18 15.89
N GLN A 119 -7.68 -15.43 15.96
CA GLN A 119 -6.61 -15.81 16.90
C GLN A 119 -5.30 -15.14 16.51
N LYS A 120 -5.00 -15.13 15.21
CA LYS A 120 -3.79 -14.48 14.68
C LYS A 120 -3.81 -12.96 14.90
N LEU A 121 -4.97 -12.31 14.70
CA LEU A 121 -5.12 -10.88 14.97
C LEU A 121 -4.96 -10.54 16.46
N ILE A 122 -5.60 -11.29 17.35
CA ILE A 122 -5.53 -11.08 18.79
C ILE A 122 -4.10 -11.32 19.29
N GLY A 123 -3.47 -12.44 18.89
CA GLY A 123 -2.09 -12.73 19.26
C GLY A 123 -1.10 -11.67 18.79
N SER A 124 -1.36 -11.04 17.63
CA SER A 124 -0.55 -9.92 17.13
C SER A 124 -0.74 -8.64 17.94
N ILE A 125 -1.96 -8.35 18.38
CA ILE A 125 -2.26 -7.23 19.28
C ILE A 125 -1.56 -7.44 20.62
N GLU A 126 -1.65 -8.63 21.19
CA GLU A 126 -1.00 -8.99 22.45
C GLU A 126 0.52 -8.93 22.34
N ALA A 127 1.10 -9.44 21.26
CA ALA A 127 2.55 -9.36 21.02
C ALA A 127 3.05 -7.92 21.04
N VAL A 128 2.36 -7.00 20.36
CA VAL A 128 2.78 -5.59 20.31
C VAL A 128 2.50 -4.85 21.62
N LEU A 129 1.43 -5.19 22.35
CA LEU A 129 1.10 -4.56 23.62
C LEU A 129 1.98 -5.04 24.78
N ASN A 130 2.40 -6.30 24.77
CA ASN A 130 3.20 -6.91 25.83
C ASN A 130 4.71 -6.67 25.64
N ASP A 131 5.18 -6.44 24.42
CA ASP A 131 6.57 -6.10 24.14
C ASP A 131 6.78 -4.58 24.14
N ALA A 132 7.36 -4.08 25.24
CA ALA A 132 7.68 -2.66 25.42
C ALA A 132 8.62 -2.11 24.34
N SER A 133 9.40 -2.96 23.66
CA SER A 133 10.36 -2.53 22.63
C SER A 133 9.67 -1.82 21.46
N PHE A 134 8.45 -2.23 21.09
CA PHE A 134 7.67 -1.55 20.04
C PHE A 134 7.33 -0.12 20.45
N ALA A 135 6.89 0.09 21.69
CA ALA A 135 6.54 1.40 22.21
C ALA A 135 7.77 2.31 22.35
N GLU A 136 8.90 1.78 22.81
CA GLU A 136 10.15 2.53 22.91
C GLU A 136 10.67 2.97 21.53
N ARG A 137 10.65 2.06 20.54
CA ARG A 137 11.06 2.34 19.17
C ARG A 137 10.15 3.34 18.48
N ALA A 138 8.83 3.22 18.69
CA ALA A 138 7.86 4.19 18.20
C ALA A 138 8.11 5.59 18.80
N LYS A 139 8.30 5.69 20.12
CA LYS A 139 8.66 6.95 20.79
C LYS A 139 9.98 7.52 20.30
N ARG A 140 10.98 6.67 20.05
CA ARG A 140 12.26 7.08 19.46
C ARG A 140 12.06 7.68 18.08
N LEU A 141 11.29 7.03 17.20
CA LEU A 141 10.97 7.56 15.87
C LEU A 141 10.25 8.91 15.96
N SER A 142 9.24 9.04 16.81
CA SER A 142 8.53 10.30 17.03
C SER A 142 9.48 11.42 17.49
N ARG A 143 10.39 11.14 18.43
CA ARG A 143 11.42 12.10 18.86
C ARG A 143 12.32 12.52 17.69
N MET A 144 12.74 11.59 16.83
CA MET A 144 13.54 11.91 15.65
C MET A 144 12.77 12.80 14.65
N LEU A 145 11.48 12.53 14.45
CA LEU A 145 10.63 13.31 13.55
C LEU A 145 10.32 14.72 14.08
N ARG A 146 10.11 14.85 15.41
CA ARG A 146 9.86 16.15 16.05
C ARG A 146 11.13 17.01 16.16
N ASN A 147 12.31 16.37 16.25
CA ASN A 147 13.61 17.04 16.36
C ASN A 147 14.42 16.95 15.06
N GLN A 148 13.77 17.08 13.91
CA GLN A 148 14.48 17.17 12.65
C GLN A 148 15.39 18.41 12.63
N PRO A 149 16.61 18.32 12.07
CA PRO A 149 17.59 19.41 12.11
C PRO A 149 17.16 20.66 11.36
N VAL A 150 16.24 20.51 10.40
CA VAL A 150 15.62 21.62 9.67
C VAL A 150 14.12 21.53 9.90
N SER A 151 13.53 22.62 10.36
CA SER A 151 12.08 22.68 10.58
C SER A 151 11.31 22.62 9.25
N ALA A 152 10.10 22.06 9.27
CA ALA A 152 9.25 22.00 8.07
C ALA A 152 8.97 23.40 7.48
N HIS A 153 8.86 24.42 8.34
CA HIS A 153 8.68 25.81 7.94
C HIS A 153 9.90 26.37 7.21
N GLU A 154 11.10 26.20 7.79
CA GLU A 154 12.33 26.68 7.18
C GLU A 154 12.64 25.96 5.86
N LEU A 155 12.40 24.64 5.80
CA LEU A 155 12.54 23.86 4.59
C LEU A 155 11.63 24.38 3.48
N LEU A 156 10.37 24.68 3.81
CA LEU A 156 9.42 25.27 2.87
C LEU A 156 9.90 26.62 2.34
N LEU A 157 10.34 27.52 3.22
CA LEU A 157 10.85 28.84 2.82
C LEU A 157 12.06 28.72 1.90
N LYS A 158 13.03 27.87 2.25
CA LYS A 158 14.24 27.64 1.42
C LYS A 158 13.87 27.11 0.02
N HIS A 159 12.94 26.17 -0.07
CA HIS A 159 12.48 25.66 -1.38
C HIS A 159 11.67 26.70 -2.16
N ALA A 160 10.85 27.50 -1.48
CA ALA A 160 10.08 28.57 -2.12
C ALA A 160 11.00 29.67 -2.66
N GLU A 161 12.00 30.10 -1.89
CA GLU A 161 13.01 31.05 -2.34
C GLU A 161 13.83 30.51 -3.52
N PHE A 162 14.24 29.24 -3.46
CA PHE A 162 14.95 28.58 -4.55
C PHE A 162 14.10 28.55 -5.84
N ALA A 163 12.81 28.19 -5.72
CA ALA A 163 11.88 28.21 -6.84
C ALA A 163 11.64 29.63 -7.37
N ALA A 164 11.56 30.64 -6.51
CA ALA A 164 11.40 32.04 -6.91
C ALA A 164 12.65 32.58 -7.63
N ARG A 165 13.85 32.19 -7.21
CA ARG A 165 15.12 32.63 -7.81
C ARG A 165 15.40 31.99 -9.17
N PHE A 166 15.12 30.71 -9.34
CA PHE A 166 15.50 29.95 -10.55
C PHE A 166 14.32 29.61 -11.47
N GLY A 167 13.08 29.78 -11.02
CA GLY A 167 11.88 29.50 -11.81
C GLY A 167 11.80 28.03 -12.25
N ARG A 168 11.51 27.80 -13.55
CA ARG A 168 11.42 26.45 -14.13
C ARG A 168 12.80 25.81 -14.25
N LEU A 169 13.01 24.74 -13.50
CA LEU A 169 14.23 23.92 -13.56
C LEU A 169 14.04 22.76 -14.54
N GLN A 170 14.55 22.92 -15.77
CA GLN A 170 14.44 21.89 -16.83
C GLN A 170 15.07 20.56 -16.40
N ASN A 171 16.10 20.60 -15.55
CA ASN A 171 16.78 19.40 -15.03
C ASN A 171 15.94 18.61 -14.02
N LEU A 172 14.89 19.21 -13.42
CA LEU A 172 13.95 18.53 -12.53
C LEU A 172 12.67 18.09 -13.27
N ASP A 173 12.55 18.41 -14.55
CA ASP A 173 11.45 17.94 -15.38
C ASP A 173 11.79 16.54 -15.89
N PRO A 174 11.06 15.47 -15.48
CA PRO A 174 11.34 14.14 -15.98
C PRO A 174 11.16 14.13 -17.50
N TYR A 175 12.21 13.72 -18.22
CA TYR A 175 12.23 13.68 -19.69
C TYR A 175 11.06 12.87 -20.28
N GLY A 176 10.55 11.89 -19.52
CA GLY A 176 9.36 11.12 -19.86
C GLY A 176 8.11 11.96 -20.20
N ARG A 177 7.98 13.20 -19.68
CA ARG A 177 6.86 14.08 -20.01
C ARG A 177 6.93 14.63 -21.45
N GLN A 178 8.13 14.69 -22.02
CA GLN A 178 8.37 15.22 -23.37
C GLN A 178 8.35 14.11 -24.44
N LEU A 179 8.24 12.84 -24.03
CA LEU A 179 8.24 11.72 -24.95
C LEU A 179 6.90 11.59 -25.70
N PRO A 180 6.92 11.27 -27.00
CA PRO A 180 5.72 10.89 -27.72
C PRO A 180 5.13 9.59 -27.15
N LEU A 181 3.81 9.44 -27.19
CA LEU A 181 3.09 8.31 -26.58
C LEU A 181 3.63 6.93 -27.03
N LEU A 182 4.03 6.80 -28.30
CA LEU A 182 4.61 5.57 -28.84
C LEU A 182 5.88 5.14 -28.09
N GLN A 183 6.77 6.09 -27.80
CA GLN A 183 8.01 5.84 -27.08
C GLN A 183 7.75 5.70 -25.56
N TYR A 184 6.81 6.47 -25.02
CA TYR A 184 6.42 6.37 -23.61
C TYR A 184 5.89 4.97 -23.25
N TYR A 185 5.11 4.36 -24.14
CA TYR A 185 4.57 3.00 -23.97
C TYR A 185 5.45 1.89 -24.57
N LEU A 186 6.63 2.22 -25.13
CA LEU A 186 7.58 1.25 -25.70
C LEU A 186 6.95 0.30 -26.74
N VAL A 187 6.04 0.84 -27.57
CA VAL A 187 5.23 0.04 -28.50
C VAL A 187 6.10 -0.67 -29.54
N ASP A 188 7.17 -0.01 -29.98
CA ASP A 188 8.19 -0.55 -30.88
C ASP A 188 8.90 -1.77 -30.29
N VAL A 189 9.28 -1.71 -29.01
CA VAL A 189 9.91 -2.83 -28.29
C VAL A 189 8.94 -4.02 -28.17
N PHE A 190 7.69 -3.76 -27.78
CA PHE A 190 6.69 -4.82 -27.70
C PHE A 190 6.37 -5.44 -29.06
N ALA A 191 6.31 -4.64 -30.12
CA ALA A 191 6.10 -5.14 -31.49
C ALA A 191 7.27 -6.02 -31.95
N ALA A 192 8.52 -5.64 -31.66
CA ALA A 192 9.70 -6.45 -31.98
C ALA A 192 9.69 -7.80 -31.24
N ILE A 193 9.39 -7.79 -29.94
CA ILE A 193 9.26 -9.02 -29.13
C ILE A 193 8.14 -9.91 -29.68
N ALA A 194 6.97 -9.34 -29.97
CA ALA A 194 5.85 -10.08 -30.54
C ALA A 194 6.21 -10.70 -31.91
N GLY A 195 6.95 -9.96 -32.75
CA GLY A 195 7.46 -10.45 -34.03
C GLY A 195 8.40 -11.66 -33.88
N VAL A 196 9.36 -11.60 -32.95
CA VAL A 196 10.27 -12.73 -32.67
C VAL A 196 9.50 -13.96 -32.16
N VAL A 197 8.51 -13.77 -31.29
CA VAL A 197 7.65 -14.86 -30.80
C VAL A 197 6.83 -15.46 -31.96
N LEU A 198 6.23 -14.63 -32.81
CA LEU A 198 5.49 -15.10 -33.99
C LEU A 198 6.38 -15.90 -34.93
N ILE A 199 7.57 -15.40 -35.26
CA ILE A 199 8.51 -16.08 -36.16
C ILE A 199 8.94 -17.43 -35.56
N SER A 200 9.31 -17.47 -34.29
CA SER A 200 9.74 -18.71 -33.63
C SER A 200 8.62 -19.76 -33.57
N VAL A 201 7.38 -19.35 -33.26
CA VAL A 201 6.20 -20.23 -33.32
C VAL A 201 5.97 -20.73 -34.76
N THR A 202 6.09 -19.86 -35.75
CA THR A 202 5.89 -20.22 -37.16
C THR A 202 6.93 -21.26 -37.61
N ILE A 203 8.21 -21.05 -37.27
CA ILE A 203 9.29 -22.00 -37.55
C ILE A 203 9.03 -23.34 -36.86
N LEU A 204 8.64 -23.33 -35.58
CA LEU A 204 8.33 -24.55 -34.83
C LEU A 204 7.19 -25.33 -35.49
N VAL A 205 6.10 -24.67 -35.86
CA VAL A 205 4.96 -25.30 -36.56
C VAL A 205 5.40 -25.89 -37.90
N LEU A 206 6.24 -25.18 -38.66
CA LEU A 206 6.76 -25.67 -39.93
C LEU A 206 7.70 -26.89 -39.75
N LEU A 207 8.54 -26.89 -38.72
CA LEU A 207 9.42 -28.01 -38.38
C LEU A 207 8.62 -29.24 -37.94
N VAL A 208 7.62 -29.06 -37.06
CA VAL A 208 6.72 -30.14 -36.64
C VAL A 208 5.96 -30.70 -37.84
N ARG A 209 5.39 -29.84 -38.71
CA ARG A 209 4.73 -30.29 -39.94
C ARG A 209 5.68 -31.06 -40.85
N ARG A 210 6.93 -30.59 -41.04
CA ARG A 210 7.95 -31.30 -41.83
C ARG A 210 8.27 -32.67 -41.26
N ILE A 211 8.40 -32.79 -39.93
CA ILE A 211 8.67 -34.07 -39.24
C ILE A 211 7.47 -35.01 -39.35
N CYS A 212 6.25 -34.53 -39.08
CA CYS A 212 5.02 -35.33 -39.20
C CYS A 212 4.78 -35.80 -40.65
N CYS A 213 4.94 -34.93 -41.65
CA CYS A 213 4.81 -35.30 -43.06
C CYS A 213 5.91 -36.29 -43.52
N ARG A 214 7.14 -36.18 -43.00
CA ARG A 214 8.20 -37.18 -43.25
C ARG A 214 7.88 -38.52 -42.62
N SER A 215 7.37 -38.54 -41.39
CA SER A 215 6.96 -39.77 -40.69
C SER A 215 5.87 -40.51 -41.46
N GLN A 216 4.84 -39.79 -41.94
CA GLN A 216 3.76 -40.42 -42.71
C GLN A 216 4.19 -40.93 -44.09
N ARG A 217 5.19 -40.28 -44.73
CA ARG A 217 5.75 -40.80 -45.99
C ARG A 217 6.56 -42.08 -45.78
N LYS A 218 7.30 -42.20 -44.67
CA LYS A 218 8.01 -43.44 -44.32
C LYS A 218 7.04 -44.59 -44.05
N ALA A 219 5.97 -44.35 -43.29
CA ALA A 219 4.95 -45.36 -42.98
C ALA A 219 4.09 -45.82 -44.18
N LYS A 220 4.14 -45.13 -45.33
CA LYS A 220 3.50 -45.55 -46.59
C LYS A 220 4.44 -46.24 -47.58
N ALA A 221 5.75 -46.20 -47.33
CA ALA A 221 6.77 -46.78 -48.20
C ALA A 221 7.24 -48.16 -47.71
N GLU A 222 6.90 -48.53 -46.47
CA GLU A 222 6.90 -49.90 -45.94
C GLU A 222 5.52 -50.53 -46.16
#